data_AF-A0A1F6PMY7-F1
#
_entry.id   AF-A0A1F6PMY7-F1
#
_cell.length_a   1.000
_cell.length_b   1.000
_cell.length_c   1.000
_cell.angle_alpha   90.00
_cell.angle_beta   90.00
_cell.angle_gamma   90.00
#
_symmetry.space_group_name_H-M   'P 1'
#
loop_
_entity.id
_entity.type
_entity.pdbx_description
1 polymer ?
#
loop_
_entity_poly.entity_id
_entity_poly.type
_entity_poly.pdbx_seq_one_letter_code
_entity_poly.pdbx_strand_id
1 'polypeptide(L)'
;MGNGIDDEFDQLLDNNADDLSAGSKELEEMSALAKSIKKLPKPEINMLAFAKTVIAVDKIAQKKKNTFSLRLKLPVMLKAASFLLAMFMSASVVGTSAYSLPGSWLYPIKLVTKKIAYVMNTDPSGKAELNISFSEESLKDLRKKFENDQQIDKKVLAAVLAEAQKGLELSNKLAPEKQKQIKEKISRLNEHQIHELMLLQEKLPTSQQQLVADAISCCRQMKDTTQCPYIY
;
A
#
# COMPACT_ATOMS: atom_id res chain seq x y z
N MET A 1 -46.00 32.75 -31.55
CA MET A 1 -44.74 32.00 -31.69
C MET A 1 -44.06 32.07 -30.34
N GLY A 2 -44.07 30.96 -29.59
CA GLY A 2 -43.71 30.93 -28.17
C GLY A 2 -44.80 30.16 -27.42
N ASN A 3 -44.51 28.89 -27.10
CA ASN A 3 -45.22 27.96 -26.21
C ASN A 3 -44.87 26.52 -26.64
N GLY A 4 -43.65 26.05 -26.35
CA GLY A 4 -43.28 24.68 -26.73
C GLY A 4 -41.98 24.14 -26.13
N ILE A 5 -41.39 24.81 -25.14
CA ILE A 5 -40.17 24.34 -24.45
C ILE A 5 -40.50 23.89 -23.01
N ASP A 6 -41.61 24.32 -22.44
CA ASP A 6 -41.95 24.02 -21.04
C ASP A 6 -42.55 22.60 -20.86
N ASP A 7 -43.19 22.03 -21.89
CA ASP A 7 -43.84 20.71 -21.80
C ASP A 7 -42.84 19.53 -21.89
N GLU A 8 -41.64 19.73 -22.45
CA GLU A 8 -40.63 18.66 -22.60
C GLU A 8 -39.84 18.43 -21.30
N PHE A 9 -39.75 19.45 -20.44
CA PHE A 9 -39.03 19.36 -19.17
C PHE A 9 -39.81 18.56 -18.11
N ASP A 10 -41.14 18.69 -18.10
CA ASP A 10 -41.99 17.95 -17.16
C ASP A 10 -42.01 16.44 -17.48
N GLN A 11 -41.92 16.03 -18.75
CA GLN A 11 -41.80 14.61 -19.12
C GLN A 11 -40.45 13.99 -18.73
N LEU A 12 -39.37 14.78 -18.60
CA LEU A 12 -38.08 14.27 -18.14
C LEU A 12 -38.01 14.08 -16.63
N LEU A 13 -38.82 14.81 -15.85
CA LEU A 13 -38.84 14.65 -14.40
C LEU A 13 -39.61 13.40 -13.96
N ASP A 14 -40.71 13.06 -14.63
CA ASP A 14 -41.50 11.86 -14.28
C ASP A 14 -40.77 10.54 -14.60
N ASN A 15 -39.99 10.49 -15.69
CA ASN A 15 -39.25 9.27 -16.06
C ASN A 15 -38.06 8.96 -15.15
N ASN A 16 -37.51 9.95 -14.43
CA ASN A 16 -36.36 9.75 -13.54
C ASN A 16 -36.76 9.38 -12.10
N ALA A 17 -38.04 9.56 -11.72
CA ALA A 17 -38.53 9.21 -10.39
C ALA A 17 -38.55 7.69 -10.15
N ASP A 18 -38.79 6.90 -11.21
CA ASP A 18 -38.84 5.44 -11.13
C ASP A 18 -37.44 4.80 -10.95
N ASP A 19 -36.40 5.38 -11.55
CA ASP A 19 -35.01 4.88 -11.40
C ASP A 19 -34.43 5.17 -10.01
N LEU A 20 -34.80 6.30 -9.38
CA LEU A 20 -34.43 6.61 -7.99
C LEU A 20 -35.10 5.67 -6.97
N SER A 21 -36.30 5.20 -7.27
CA SER A 21 -37.02 4.20 -6.47
C SER A 21 -36.33 2.83 -6.52
N ALA A 22 -35.82 2.41 -7.69
CA ALA A 22 -35.13 1.13 -7.85
C ALA A 22 -33.83 1.04 -7.01
N GLY A 23 -33.01 2.10 -7.00
CA GLY A 23 -31.78 2.13 -6.21
C GLY A 23 -32.00 2.08 -4.69
N SER A 24 -33.14 2.60 -4.21
CA SER A 24 -33.49 2.56 -2.79
C SER A 24 -33.76 1.13 -2.28
N LYS A 25 -34.34 0.27 -3.12
CA LYS A 25 -34.62 -1.13 -2.79
C LYS A 25 -33.35 -1.98 -2.70
N GLU A 26 -32.39 -1.80 -3.61
CA GLU A 26 -31.11 -2.51 -3.56
C GLU A 26 -30.32 -2.19 -2.29
N LEU A 27 -30.31 -0.92 -1.86
CA LEU A 27 -29.66 -0.51 -0.61
C LEU A 27 -30.34 -1.13 0.63
N GLU A 28 -31.66 -1.28 0.60
CA GLU A 28 -32.42 -1.91 1.67
C GLU A 28 -32.13 -3.42 1.76
N GLU A 29 -32.02 -4.11 0.61
CA GLU A 29 -31.61 -5.52 0.52
C GLU A 29 -30.16 -5.74 1.00
N MET A 30 -29.22 -4.88 0.61
CA MET A 30 -27.82 -4.96 1.09
C MET A 30 -27.72 -4.70 2.61
N SER A 31 -28.54 -3.78 3.14
CA SER A 31 -28.63 -3.53 4.59
C SER A 31 -29.23 -4.72 5.34
N ALA A 32 -30.24 -5.39 4.77
CA ALA A 32 -30.80 -6.62 5.32
C ALA A 32 -29.77 -7.75 5.38
N LEU A 33 -28.95 -7.91 4.33
CA LEU A 33 -27.81 -8.84 4.29
C LEU A 33 -26.72 -8.53 5.33
N ALA A 34 -26.37 -7.25 5.51
CA ALA A 34 -25.40 -6.86 6.53
C ALA A 34 -25.92 -7.18 7.95
N LYS A 35 -27.22 -6.98 8.20
CA LYS A 35 -27.87 -7.33 9.47
C LYS A 35 -27.91 -8.84 9.71
N SER A 36 -28.10 -9.66 8.67
CA SER A 36 -28.09 -11.12 8.80
C SER A 36 -26.67 -11.66 9.07
N ILE A 37 -25.62 -11.07 8.49
CA ILE A 37 -24.22 -11.41 8.81
C ILE A 37 -23.90 -11.08 10.27
N LYS A 38 -24.40 -9.95 10.79
CA LYS A 38 -24.19 -9.56 12.20
C LYS A 38 -24.88 -10.49 13.20
N LYS A 39 -25.91 -11.23 12.77
CA LYS A 39 -26.62 -12.24 13.57
C LYS A 39 -25.93 -13.61 13.56
N LEU A 40 -24.92 -13.83 12.71
CA LEU A 40 -24.16 -15.07 12.77
C LEU A 40 -23.47 -15.18 14.14
N PRO A 41 -23.59 -16.32 14.83
CA PRO A 41 -22.90 -16.52 16.10
C PRO A 41 -21.41 -16.30 15.85
N LYS A 42 -20.80 -15.42 16.63
CA LYS A 42 -19.35 -15.24 16.58
C LYS A 42 -18.73 -16.61 16.86
N PRO A 43 -17.88 -17.15 15.98
CA PRO A 43 -17.24 -18.42 16.24
C PRO A 43 -16.46 -18.27 17.55
N GLU A 44 -16.83 -19.06 18.55
CA GLU A 44 -16.04 -19.13 19.77
C GLU A 44 -14.71 -19.80 19.39
N ILE A 45 -13.63 -19.02 19.49
CA ILE A 45 -12.29 -19.54 19.29
C ILE A 45 -12.02 -20.50 20.45
N ASN A 46 -12.19 -21.79 20.21
CA ASN A 46 -11.81 -22.81 21.17
C ASN A 46 -10.28 -22.82 21.28
N MET A 47 -9.76 -22.06 22.25
CA MET A 47 -8.33 -21.90 22.51
C MET A 47 -7.63 -23.24 22.74
N LEU A 48 -8.34 -24.25 23.27
CA LEU A 48 -7.82 -25.61 23.44
C LEU A 48 -7.63 -26.32 22.09
N ALA A 49 -8.59 -26.20 21.17
CA ALA A 49 -8.46 -26.75 19.82
C ALA A 49 -7.32 -26.05 19.05
N PHE A 50 -7.19 -24.72 19.19
CA PHE A 50 -6.10 -23.96 18.58
C PHE A 50 -4.73 -24.33 19.16
N ALA A 51 -4.59 -24.42 20.49
CA ALA A 51 -3.36 -24.86 21.11
C ALA A 51 -2.98 -26.29 20.65
N LYS A 52 -3.97 -27.19 20.53
CA LYS A 52 -3.75 -28.56 20.04
C LYS A 52 -3.29 -28.59 18.59
N THR A 53 -3.85 -27.74 17.71
CA THR A 53 -3.38 -27.65 16.32
C THR A 53 -1.99 -27.05 16.23
N VAL A 54 -1.68 -26.00 17.01
CA VAL A 54 -0.32 -25.42 17.07
C VAL A 54 0.71 -26.46 17.54
N ILE A 55 0.40 -27.22 18.61
CA ILE A 55 1.28 -28.29 19.10
C ILE A 55 1.42 -29.42 18.07
N ALA A 56 0.34 -29.77 17.35
CA ALA A 56 0.40 -30.79 16.30
C ALA A 56 1.28 -30.35 15.12
N VAL A 57 1.17 -29.08 14.71
CA VAL A 57 2.02 -28.50 13.66
C VAL A 57 3.49 -28.49 14.10
N ASP A 58 3.79 -28.11 15.36
CA ASP A 58 5.16 -28.16 15.88
C ASP A 58 5.70 -29.60 15.93
N LYS A 59 4.89 -30.57 16.35
CA LYS A 59 5.27 -32.00 16.31
C LYS A 59 5.56 -32.49 14.89
N ILE A 60 4.78 -32.08 13.89
CA ILE A 60 5.04 -32.44 12.48
C ILE A 60 6.33 -31.77 11.98
N ALA A 61 6.56 -30.51 12.33
CA ALA A 61 7.78 -29.79 11.98
C ALA A 61 9.03 -30.42 12.64
N GLN A 62 8.93 -30.85 13.89
CA GLN A 62 10.00 -31.55 14.60
C GLN A 62 10.24 -32.96 14.05
N LYS A 63 9.19 -33.71 13.69
CA LYS A 63 9.31 -35.06 13.12
C LYS A 63 10.02 -35.03 11.75
N LYS A 64 9.89 -33.94 11.00
CA LYS A 64 10.60 -33.73 9.72
C LYS A 64 12.06 -33.30 9.89
N LYS A 65 12.48 -32.81 11.07
CA LYS A 65 13.89 -32.50 11.36
C LYS A 65 14.77 -33.73 11.61
N ASN A 66 14.19 -34.91 11.90
CA ASN A 66 14.97 -36.10 12.28
C ASN A 66 15.18 -37.14 11.16
N THR A 67 14.61 -36.95 9.97
CA THR A 67 14.82 -37.86 8.81
C THR A 67 15.76 -37.30 7.75
N PHE A 68 16.25 -36.07 7.91
CA PHE A 68 17.31 -35.51 7.06
C PHE A 68 18.67 -35.53 7.76
N SER A 69 18.95 -36.56 8.57
CA SER A 69 20.31 -36.89 8.97
C SER A 69 21.00 -37.70 7.88
N LEU A 70 21.00 -37.22 6.64
CA LEU A 70 22.14 -37.49 5.76
C LEU A 70 23.31 -36.72 6.37
N ARG A 71 23.95 -37.34 7.37
CA ARG A 71 25.29 -37.00 7.85
C ARG A 71 26.27 -37.32 6.72
N LEU A 72 26.18 -36.59 5.60
CA LEU A 72 27.38 -36.41 4.79
C LEU A 72 28.37 -35.70 5.71
N LYS A 73 29.44 -36.41 6.08
CA LYS A 73 30.66 -35.82 6.63
C LYS A 73 31.31 -34.99 5.52
N LEU A 74 30.63 -33.93 5.11
CA LEU A 74 31.15 -32.94 4.21
C LEU A 74 32.30 -32.26 4.94
N PRO A 75 33.51 -32.21 4.35
CA PRO A 75 34.65 -31.55 4.96
C PRO A 75 34.25 -30.12 5.31
N VAL A 76 34.75 -29.60 6.43
CA VAL A 76 34.43 -28.25 6.94
C VAL A 76 34.59 -27.19 5.83
N MET A 77 35.53 -27.40 4.90
CA MET A 77 35.71 -26.55 3.72
C MET A 77 34.51 -26.53 2.76
N LEU A 78 33.79 -27.64 2.54
CA LEU A 78 32.60 -27.62 1.67
C LEU A 78 31.41 -26.90 2.32
N LYS A 79 31.32 -26.90 3.67
CA LYS A 79 30.32 -26.10 4.38
C LYS A 79 30.62 -24.61 4.27
N ALA A 80 31.88 -24.21 4.42
CA ALA A 80 32.30 -22.82 4.22
C ALA A 80 32.10 -22.36 2.77
N ALA A 81 32.46 -23.18 1.80
CA ALA A 81 32.23 -22.91 0.38
C ALA A 81 30.74 -22.83 0.03
N SER A 82 29.90 -23.70 0.59
CA SER A 82 28.44 -23.64 0.43
C SER A 82 27.86 -22.37 1.05
N PHE A 83 28.36 -21.94 2.20
CA PHE A 83 27.89 -20.70 2.85
C PHE A 83 28.28 -19.47 2.03
N LEU A 84 29.52 -19.41 1.53
CA LEU A 84 29.98 -18.35 0.63
C LEU A 84 29.20 -18.36 -0.69
N LEU A 85 28.96 -19.53 -1.29
CA LEU A 85 28.18 -19.64 -2.51
C LEU A 85 26.72 -19.22 -2.30
N ALA A 86 26.13 -19.62 -1.17
CA ALA A 86 24.79 -19.17 -0.78
C ALA A 86 24.74 -17.66 -0.55
N MET A 87 25.79 -17.08 0.05
CA MET A 87 25.93 -15.64 0.26
C MET A 87 26.09 -14.89 -1.07
N PHE A 88 26.89 -15.39 -2.01
CA PHE A 88 27.04 -14.84 -3.35
C PHE A 88 25.77 -14.95 -4.19
N MET A 89 25.10 -16.11 -4.17
CA MET A 89 23.80 -16.30 -4.82
C MET A 89 22.74 -15.37 -4.22
N SER A 90 22.79 -15.12 -2.91
CA SER A 90 21.84 -14.20 -2.27
C SER A 90 22.09 -12.74 -2.66
N ALA A 91 23.34 -12.32 -2.89
CA ALA A 91 23.65 -10.95 -3.28
C ALA A 91 23.06 -10.57 -4.66
N SER A 92 23.05 -11.50 -5.62
CA SER A 92 22.43 -11.27 -6.94
C SER A 92 20.91 -11.08 -6.88
N VAL A 93 20.23 -11.76 -5.95
CA VAL A 93 18.77 -11.66 -5.79
C VAL A 93 18.36 -10.30 -5.25
N VAL A 94 19.16 -9.71 -4.34
CA VAL A 94 18.83 -8.41 -3.74
C VAL A 94 18.73 -7.30 -4.80
N GLY A 95 19.64 -7.28 -5.77
CA GLY A 95 19.62 -6.28 -6.86
C GLY A 95 18.37 -6.37 -7.73
N THR A 96 17.88 -7.58 -8.01
CA THR A 96 16.66 -7.78 -8.82
C THR A 96 15.38 -7.39 -8.08
N SER A 97 15.37 -7.54 -6.74
CA SER A 97 14.20 -7.21 -5.92
C SER A 97 13.89 -5.71 -5.86
N ALA A 98 14.90 -4.84 -6.07
CA ALA A 98 14.70 -3.39 -6.09
C ALA A 98 13.76 -2.95 -7.23
N TYR A 99 13.75 -3.69 -8.34
CA TYR A 99 12.93 -3.41 -9.53
C TYR A 99 11.58 -4.15 -9.52
N SER A 100 11.26 -4.91 -8.47
CA SER A 100 10.02 -5.67 -8.40
C SER A 100 8.82 -4.74 -8.30
N LEU A 101 7.87 -4.84 -9.23
CA LEU A 101 6.64 -4.06 -9.22
C LEU A 101 5.59 -4.68 -8.26
N PRO A 102 4.68 -3.86 -7.72
CA PRO A 102 3.55 -4.35 -6.93
C PRO A 102 2.70 -5.35 -7.73
N GLY A 103 2.57 -6.56 -7.19
CA GLY A 103 1.92 -7.72 -7.84
C GLY A 103 2.91 -8.80 -8.29
N SER A 104 4.21 -8.50 -8.36
CA SER A 104 5.25 -9.51 -8.62
C SER A 104 5.54 -10.37 -7.39
N TRP A 105 6.02 -11.59 -7.62
CA TRP A 105 6.37 -12.54 -6.55
C TRP A 105 7.49 -12.06 -5.63
N LEU A 106 8.34 -11.14 -6.11
CA LEU A 106 9.46 -10.55 -5.35
C LEU A 106 9.04 -9.32 -4.54
N TYR A 107 7.87 -8.73 -4.79
CA TYR A 107 7.43 -7.51 -4.11
C TYR A 107 7.36 -7.63 -2.58
N PRO A 108 6.90 -8.77 -1.99
CA PRO A 108 6.95 -8.94 -0.55
C PRO A 108 8.37 -8.82 0.03
N ILE A 109 9.39 -9.25 -0.71
CA ILE A 109 10.78 -9.15 -0.30
C ILE A 109 11.21 -7.67 -0.25
N LYS A 110 10.84 -6.87 -1.26
CA LYS A 110 11.07 -5.41 -1.27
C LYS A 110 10.47 -4.74 -0.01
N LEU A 111 9.24 -5.07 0.34
CA LEU A 111 8.58 -4.55 1.55
C LEU A 111 9.32 -4.95 2.84
N VAL A 112 9.79 -6.21 2.93
CA VAL A 112 10.59 -6.68 4.07
C VAL A 112 11.90 -5.91 4.16
N THR A 113 12.60 -5.70 3.05
CA THR A 113 13.85 -4.93 3.01
C THR A 113 13.64 -3.49 3.47
N LYS A 114 12.58 -2.81 2.99
CA LYS A 114 12.21 -1.47 3.47
C LYS A 114 11.99 -1.45 4.99
N LYS A 115 11.27 -2.45 5.52
CA LYS A 115 11.00 -2.56 6.96
C LYS A 115 12.27 -2.82 7.78
N ILE A 116 13.17 -3.66 7.30
CA ILE A 116 14.46 -3.91 7.96
C ILE A 116 15.29 -2.63 8.00
N ALA A 117 15.44 -1.93 6.87
CA ALA A 117 16.16 -0.67 6.82
C ALA A 117 15.57 0.37 7.79
N TYR A 118 14.25 0.44 7.88
CA TYR A 118 13.56 1.34 8.83
C TYR A 118 13.79 0.98 10.29
N VAL A 119 13.80 -0.32 10.63
CA VAL A 119 14.04 -0.79 12.01
C VAL A 119 15.51 -0.63 12.41
N MET A 120 16.44 -0.84 11.48
CA MET A 120 17.88 -0.71 11.73
C MET A 120 18.32 0.74 11.92
N ASN A 121 17.60 1.70 11.33
CA ASN A 121 17.90 3.12 11.53
C ASN A 121 17.40 3.57 12.90
N THR A 122 18.28 3.88 13.84
CA THR A 122 17.91 4.33 15.20
C THR A 122 17.68 5.83 15.30
N ASP A 123 18.26 6.62 14.39
CA ASP A 123 18.16 8.07 14.40
C ASP A 123 16.81 8.55 13.82
N PRO A 124 16.02 9.36 14.55
CA PRO A 124 14.77 9.91 14.05
C PRO A 124 14.93 10.73 12.76
N SER A 125 16.05 11.45 12.58
CA SER A 125 16.32 12.20 11.35
C SER A 125 16.54 11.23 10.18
N GLY A 126 17.40 10.23 10.38
CA GLY A 126 17.60 9.15 9.40
C GLY A 126 16.31 8.40 9.04
N LYS A 127 15.41 8.15 9.99
CA LYS A 127 14.09 7.56 9.70
C LYS A 127 13.19 8.47 8.87
N ALA A 128 13.22 9.78 9.11
CA ALA A 128 12.46 10.73 8.31
C ALA A 128 12.97 10.76 6.86
N GLU A 129 14.29 10.80 6.67
CA GLU A 129 14.92 10.73 5.35
C GLU A 129 14.58 9.42 4.63
N LEU A 130 14.61 8.30 5.34
CA LEU A 130 14.27 7.01 4.76
C LEU A 130 12.82 6.95 4.26
N ASN A 131 11.88 7.56 4.97
CA ASN A 131 10.49 7.65 4.52
C ASN A 131 10.33 8.53 3.27
N ILE A 132 11.10 9.61 3.16
CA ILE A 132 11.15 10.44 1.94
C ILE A 132 11.65 9.58 0.76
N SER A 133 12.74 8.84 0.93
CA SER A 133 13.26 7.95 -0.11
C SER A 133 12.30 6.83 -0.48
N PHE A 134 11.61 6.24 0.49
CA PHE A 134 10.60 5.21 0.21
C PHE A 134 9.43 5.79 -0.59
N SER A 135 8.98 7.00 -0.27
CA SER A 135 7.90 7.68 -0.98
C SER A 135 8.29 7.99 -2.43
N GLU A 136 9.51 8.47 -2.67
CA GLU A 136 10.06 8.63 -4.03
C GLU A 136 10.10 7.31 -4.81
N GLU A 137 10.51 6.22 -4.15
CA GLU A 137 10.54 4.90 -4.75
C GLU A 137 9.14 4.38 -5.08
N SER A 138 8.18 4.58 -4.18
CA SER A 138 6.77 4.21 -4.39
C SER A 138 6.16 5.02 -5.54
N LEU A 139 6.57 6.28 -5.74
CA LEU A 139 6.13 7.09 -6.87
C LEU A 139 6.67 6.53 -8.20
N LYS A 140 7.93 6.10 -8.23
CA LYS A 140 8.51 5.40 -9.39
C LYS A 140 7.79 4.09 -9.68
N ASP A 141 7.46 3.32 -8.65
CA ASP A 141 6.70 2.08 -8.79
C ASP A 141 5.29 2.35 -9.34
N LEU A 142 4.63 3.41 -8.85
CA LEU A 142 3.32 3.85 -9.34
C LEU A 142 3.36 4.17 -10.84
N ARG A 143 4.35 4.96 -11.26
CA ARG A 143 4.53 5.34 -12.66
C ARG A 143 4.78 4.12 -13.55
N LYS A 144 5.72 3.25 -13.19
CA LYS A 144 6.00 2.03 -13.96
C LYS A 144 4.78 1.12 -14.07
N LYS A 145 4.01 1.01 -12.98
CA LYS A 145 2.78 0.22 -12.99
C LYS A 145 1.72 0.84 -13.90
N PHE A 146 1.56 2.16 -13.85
CA PHE A 146 0.68 2.87 -14.77
C PHE A 146 1.11 2.70 -16.24
N GLU A 147 2.41 2.79 -16.54
CA GLU A 147 2.93 2.59 -17.90
C GLU A 147 2.57 1.19 -18.44
N ASN A 148 2.62 0.17 -17.59
CA ASN A 148 2.29 -1.21 -17.97
C ASN A 148 0.77 -1.49 -18.06
N ASP A 149 0.02 -1.05 -17.06
CA ASP A 149 -1.37 -1.48 -16.86
C ASP A 149 -2.40 -0.41 -17.28
N GLN A 150 -1.95 0.82 -17.56
CA GLN A 150 -2.79 2.01 -17.82
C GLN A 150 -3.83 2.28 -16.72
N GLN A 151 -3.54 1.84 -15.49
CA GLN A 151 -4.38 2.01 -14.31
C GLN A 151 -3.55 2.39 -13.08
N ILE A 152 -4.14 3.21 -12.21
CA ILE A 152 -3.57 3.55 -10.91
C ILE A 152 -3.84 2.44 -9.91
N ASP A 153 -2.77 1.84 -9.40
CA ASP A 153 -2.87 0.96 -8.24
C ASP A 153 -3.03 1.80 -6.97
N LYS A 154 -4.25 1.78 -6.42
CA LYS A 154 -4.63 2.48 -5.18
C LYS A 154 -3.67 2.20 -4.02
N LYS A 155 -3.16 0.97 -3.88
CA LYS A 155 -2.27 0.61 -2.77
C LYS A 155 -0.92 1.30 -2.90
N VAL A 156 -0.42 1.44 -4.13
CA VAL A 156 0.85 2.09 -4.40
C VAL A 156 0.72 3.59 -4.22
N LEU A 157 -0.36 4.18 -4.74
CA LEU A 157 -0.68 5.59 -4.52
C LEU A 157 -0.80 5.92 -3.03
N ALA A 158 -1.51 5.07 -2.26
CA ALA A 158 -1.60 5.22 -0.82
C ALA A 158 -0.24 5.10 -0.12
N ALA A 159 0.65 4.21 -0.59
CA ALA A 159 2.00 4.09 -0.06
C ALA A 159 2.84 5.36 -0.30
N VAL A 160 2.75 5.97 -1.49
CA VAL A 160 3.42 7.26 -1.81
C VAL A 160 3.06 8.31 -0.75
N LEU A 161 1.76 8.49 -0.50
CA LEU A 161 1.28 9.52 0.43
C LEU A 161 1.60 9.17 1.88
N ALA A 162 1.39 7.92 2.29
CA ALA A 162 1.62 7.49 3.67
C ALA A 162 3.10 7.53 4.07
N GLU A 163 4.03 7.22 3.16
CA GLU A 163 5.46 7.33 3.42
C GLU A 163 5.89 8.80 3.56
N ALA A 164 5.42 9.70 2.67
CA ALA A 164 5.69 11.14 2.80
C ALA A 164 5.15 11.71 4.12
N GLN A 165 3.92 11.37 4.49
CA GLN A 165 3.29 11.82 5.73
C GLN A 165 4.07 11.33 6.97
N LYS A 166 4.51 10.07 7.01
CA LYS A 166 5.37 9.56 8.10
C LYS A 166 6.68 10.33 8.21
N GLY A 167 7.28 10.70 7.07
CA GLY A 167 8.47 11.57 7.04
C GLY A 167 8.20 12.91 7.72
N LEU A 168 7.07 13.55 7.41
CA LEU A 168 6.64 14.82 8.00
C LEU A 168 6.37 14.70 9.51
N GLU A 169 5.63 13.68 9.94
CA GLU A 169 5.35 13.42 11.35
C GLU A 169 6.62 13.22 12.18
N LEU A 170 7.61 12.49 11.63
CA LEU A 170 8.91 12.31 12.28
C LEU A 170 9.71 13.62 12.33
N SER A 171 9.66 14.41 11.24
CA SER A 171 10.34 15.73 11.19
C SER A 171 9.87 16.67 12.29
N ASN A 172 8.58 16.60 12.67
CA ASN A 172 8.00 17.43 13.72
C ASN A 172 8.52 17.13 15.12
N LYS A 173 9.23 16.01 15.30
CA LYS A 173 9.84 15.60 16.56
C LYS A 173 11.35 15.89 16.62
N LEU A 174 11.93 16.46 15.56
CA LEU A 174 13.36 16.76 15.47
C LEU A 174 13.69 18.13 16.07
N ALA A 175 14.99 18.35 16.34
CA ALA A 175 15.50 19.68 16.67
C ALA A 175 15.21 20.68 15.54
N PRO A 176 14.98 21.99 15.83
CA PRO A 176 14.51 22.97 14.85
C PRO A 176 15.34 23.05 13.56
N GLU A 177 16.66 22.95 13.66
CA GLU A 177 17.57 22.97 12.50
C GLU A 177 17.33 21.76 11.57
N LYS A 178 17.28 20.56 12.14
CA LYS A 178 17.01 19.32 11.40
C LYS A 178 15.58 19.27 10.88
N GLN A 179 14.61 19.72 11.68
CA GLN A 179 13.22 19.84 11.26
C GLN A 179 13.11 20.70 10.00
N LYS A 180 13.76 21.87 9.97
CA LYS A 180 13.76 22.75 8.78
C LYS A 180 14.33 22.03 7.56
N GLN A 181 15.51 21.40 7.68
CA GLN A 181 16.15 20.66 6.59
C GLN A 181 15.25 19.54 6.03
N ILE A 182 14.59 18.77 6.90
CA ILE A 182 13.72 17.67 6.49
C ILE A 182 12.42 18.21 5.86
N LYS A 183 11.82 19.26 6.42
CA LYS A 183 10.62 19.91 5.84
C LYS A 183 10.86 20.47 4.45
N GLU A 184 12.02 21.07 4.21
CA GLU A 184 12.42 21.53 2.86
C GLU A 184 12.54 20.36 1.88
N LYS A 185 13.10 19.21 2.30
CA LYS A 185 13.13 17.99 1.47
C LYS A 185 11.72 17.48 1.16
N ILE A 186 10.83 17.45 2.14
CA ILE A 186 9.43 17.02 1.96
C ILE A 186 8.68 17.97 1.02
N SER A 187 8.88 19.29 1.14
CA SER A 187 8.25 20.25 0.22
C SER A 187 8.65 19.99 -1.23
N ARG A 188 9.94 19.74 -1.50
CA ARG A 188 10.43 19.38 -2.84
C ARG A 188 9.84 18.06 -3.33
N LEU A 189 9.76 17.06 -2.44
CA LEU A 189 9.14 15.78 -2.75
C LEU A 189 7.65 15.96 -3.13
N ASN A 190 6.89 16.73 -2.36
CA ASN A 190 5.48 16.97 -2.62
C ASN A 190 5.26 17.70 -3.95
N GLU A 191 6.10 18.68 -4.29
CA GLU A 191 6.06 19.36 -5.59
C GLU A 191 6.33 18.39 -6.74
N HIS A 192 7.33 17.53 -6.60
CA HIS A 192 7.62 16.48 -7.57
C HIS A 192 6.46 15.48 -7.70
N GLN A 193 5.85 15.04 -6.59
CA GLN A 193 4.70 14.16 -6.60
C GLN A 193 3.49 14.80 -7.28
N ILE A 194 3.18 16.06 -6.97
CA ILE A 194 2.07 16.78 -7.62
C ILE A 194 2.30 16.83 -9.12
N HIS A 195 3.52 17.14 -9.56
CA HIS A 195 3.86 17.18 -10.98
C HIS A 195 3.64 15.82 -11.66
N GLU A 196 4.22 14.75 -11.12
CA GLU A 196 4.07 13.40 -11.70
C GLU A 196 2.60 12.94 -11.68
N LEU A 197 1.85 13.21 -10.60
CA LEU A 197 0.43 12.87 -10.51
C LEU A 197 -0.42 13.65 -11.52
N MET A 198 -0.12 14.92 -11.79
CA MET A 198 -0.81 15.69 -12.84
C MET A 198 -0.55 15.07 -14.22
N LEU A 199 0.70 14.69 -14.53
CA LEU A 199 1.04 14.01 -15.79
C LEU A 199 0.33 12.66 -15.95
N LEU A 200 0.11 11.93 -14.86
CA LEU A 200 -0.67 10.69 -14.87
C LEU A 200 -2.17 10.98 -15.04
N GLN A 201 -2.69 12.01 -14.37
CA GLN A 201 -4.10 12.40 -14.43
C GLN A 201 -4.58 12.68 -15.86
N GLU A 202 -3.77 13.36 -16.67
CA GLU A 202 -4.07 13.68 -18.08
C GLU A 202 -4.26 12.43 -18.96
N LYS A 203 -3.66 11.29 -18.57
CA LYS A 203 -3.69 10.03 -19.32
C LYS A 203 -4.72 9.04 -18.79
N LEU A 204 -5.35 9.34 -17.66
CA LEU A 204 -6.26 8.42 -16.99
C LEU A 204 -7.69 8.52 -17.52
N PRO A 205 -8.43 7.40 -17.54
CA PRO A 205 -9.87 7.43 -17.77
C PRO A 205 -10.56 8.22 -16.65
N THR A 206 -11.68 8.87 -16.97
CA THR A 206 -12.46 9.73 -16.05
C THR A 206 -12.76 9.06 -14.72
N SER A 207 -13.00 7.74 -14.72
CA SER A 207 -13.27 6.95 -13.50
C SER A 207 -12.13 6.95 -12.47
N GLN A 208 -10.89 7.26 -12.87
CA GLN A 208 -9.71 7.31 -12.00
C GLN A 208 -9.16 8.73 -11.80
N GLN A 209 -9.67 9.72 -12.52
CA GLN A 209 -9.17 11.10 -12.41
C GLN A 209 -9.43 11.70 -11.03
N GLN A 210 -10.60 11.41 -10.42
CA GLN A 210 -10.91 11.87 -9.07
C GLN A 210 -9.94 11.31 -8.04
N LEU A 211 -9.60 10.03 -8.16
CA LEU A 211 -8.66 9.33 -7.29
C LEU A 211 -7.31 10.07 -7.24
N VAL A 212 -6.81 10.51 -8.39
CA VAL A 212 -5.54 11.26 -8.49
C VAL A 212 -5.71 12.72 -8.06
N ALA A 213 -6.85 13.35 -8.34
CA ALA A 213 -7.15 14.71 -7.90
C ALA A 213 -7.09 14.81 -6.36
N ASP A 214 -7.67 13.84 -5.67
CA ASP A 214 -7.67 13.76 -4.21
C ASP A 214 -6.24 13.59 -3.66
N ALA A 215 -5.42 12.75 -4.30
CA ALA A 215 -4.01 12.58 -3.95
C ALA A 215 -3.18 13.86 -4.19
N ILE A 216 -3.46 14.62 -5.26
CA ILE A 216 -2.83 15.93 -5.49
C ILE A 216 -3.22 16.92 -4.39
N SER A 217 -4.51 16.94 -4.01
CA SER A 217 -5.00 17.78 -2.91
C SER A 217 -4.30 17.45 -1.59
N CYS A 218 -4.14 16.15 -1.31
CA CYS A 218 -3.38 15.65 -0.17
C CYS A 218 -1.94 16.16 -0.14
N CYS A 219 -1.19 16.05 -1.24
CA CYS A 219 0.19 16.54 -1.33
C CYS A 219 0.30 18.06 -1.09
N ARG A 220 -0.70 18.84 -1.53
CA ARG A 220 -0.76 20.28 -1.27
C ARG A 220 -0.98 20.59 0.21
N GLN A 221 -1.90 19.87 0.85
CA GLN A 221 -2.24 20.07 2.27
C GLN A 221 -1.12 19.64 3.23
N MET A 222 -0.25 18.70 2.84
CA MET A 222 0.90 18.29 3.65
C MET A 222 1.91 19.41 3.92
N LYS A 223 1.86 20.54 3.20
CA LYS A 223 2.67 21.72 3.54
C LYS A 223 2.27 22.33 4.89
N ASP A 224 0.98 22.29 5.19
CA ASP A 224 0.39 23.05 6.32
C ASP A 224 -0.14 22.14 7.43
N THR A 225 -0.49 20.89 7.11
CA THR A 225 -1.18 19.98 8.03
C THR A 225 -0.59 18.57 7.99
N THR A 226 -0.69 17.86 9.12
CA THR A 226 -0.22 16.47 9.25
C THR A 226 -1.24 15.45 8.78
N GLN A 227 -2.46 15.86 8.39
CA GLN A 227 -3.56 14.93 8.22
C GLN A 227 -4.10 14.98 6.80
N CYS A 228 -3.83 13.91 6.06
CA CYS A 228 -4.41 13.70 4.76
C CYS A 228 -5.62 12.75 4.87
N PRO A 229 -6.81 13.12 4.37
CA PRO A 229 -8.02 12.30 4.49
C PRO A 229 -7.99 11.02 3.65
N TYR A 230 -6.98 10.84 2.81
CA TYR A 230 -6.92 9.82 1.76
C TYR A 230 -6.39 8.45 2.20
N ILE A 231 -6.29 8.17 3.50
CA ILE A 231 -5.71 6.93 4.02
C ILE A 231 -6.81 6.00 4.57
N TYR A 232 -7.65 5.41 3.70
CA TYR A 232 -8.51 4.26 4.05
C TYR A 232 -8.75 3.33 2.86
#